data_AF-A0A8C1TSZ1-F1
#
_entry.id   AF-A0A8C1TSZ1-F1
#
_cell.length_a   1.000
_cell.length_b   1.000
_cell.length_c   1.000
_cell.angle_alpha   90.00
_cell.angle_beta   90.00
_cell.angle_gamma   90.00
#
_symmetry.space_group_name_H-M   'P 1'
#
loop_
_entity.id
_entity.type
_entity.pdbx_description
1 polymer ?
#
loop_
_entity_poly.entity_id
_entity_poly.type
_entity_poly.pdbx_seq_one_letter_code
_entity_poly.pdbx_strand_id
1 'polypeptide(L)'
;MKGYLGFFMLVAALTAYMWRDTFDPESVRGARVLITGASSGIGEQMAYHYAKFGAQIVITARRVNALKTVVQKCEKLGAQKVMYVPGDMSDPADPERVFKYAVENLGGLDFLVLNHVGNMNIELWNGDADHVRSLMQVNFVSFVQMAAAAFPVLETSGGSIIVVSSLAGKLASPFVAPYTSTKFAMNGFFGALQNELAIKKSNVSVSILILGLIDTEAAMNKIKLVFCFNTSLQTKIMTLFCMFGISEMLCIYSAKVITIF
;
A
#
# COMPACT_ATOMS: atom_id res chain seq x y z
N MET A 1 -41.61 7.63 20.37
CA MET A 1 -40.98 7.99 19.07
C MET A 1 -40.05 9.20 19.10
N LYS A 2 -40.14 10.16 20.05
CA LYS A 2 -39.26 11.36 20.07
C LYS A 2 -37.80 11.12 20.50
N GLY A 3 -37.50 10.03 21.22
CA GLY A 3 -36.13 9.73 21.70
C GLY A 3 -35.17 9.21 20.62
N TYR A 4 -35.68 8.55 19.57
CA TYR A 4 -34.83 7.99 18.51
C TYR A 4 -34.26 9.05 17.56
N LEU A 5 -34.98 10.17 17.35
CA LEU A 5 -34.52 11.23 16.45
C LEU A 5 -33.28 11.95 16.97
N GLY A 6 -33.19 12.17 18.29
CA GLY A 6 -32.00 12.75 18.93
C GLY A 6 -30.78 11.83 18.87
N PHE A 7 -30.99 10.52 19.06
CA PHE A 7 -29.94 9.52 18.91
C PHE A 7 -29.43 9.45 17.46
N PHE A 8 -30.33 9.44 16.47
CA PHE A 8 -29.95 9.45 15.06
C PHE A 8 -29.18 10.72 14.67
N MET A 9 -29.59 11.91 15.14
CA MET A 9 -28.84 13.14 14.87
C MET A 9 -27.48 13.17 15.55
N LEU A 10 -27.35 12.63 16.77
CA LEU A 10 -26.06 12.50 17.44
C LEU A 10 -25.13 11.53 16.69
N VAL A 11 -25.63 10.36 16.30
CA VAL A 11 -24.86 9.40 15.50
C VAL A 11 -24.46 10.01 14.16
N ALA A 12 -25.37 10.70 13.47
CA ALA A 12 -25.07 11.39 12.20
C ALA A 12 -24.04 12.52 12.36
N ALA A 13 -24.10 13.28 13.45
CA ALA A 13 -23.14 14.33 13.75
C ALA A 13 -21.75 13.74 14.10
N LEU A 14 -21.71 12.65 14.87
CA LEU A 14 -20.48 11.94 15.20
C LEU A 14 -19.87 11.27 13.96
N THR A 15 -20.67 10.65 13.10
CA THR A 15 -20.17 10.09 11.84
C THR A 15 -19.66 11.18 10.91
N ALA A 16 -20.38 12.30 10.77
CA ALA A 16 -19.92 13.45 9.99
C ALA A 16 -18.62 14.06 10.56
N TYR A 17 -18.49 14.13 11.89
CA TYR A 17 -17.26 14.58 12.54
C TYR A 17 -16.10 13.60 12.33
N MET A 18 -16.35 12.30 12.46
CA MET A 18 -15.36 11.24 12.21
C MET A 18 -15.00 11.06 10.74
N TRP A 19 -15.86 11.53 9.82
CA TRP A 19 -15.63 11.55 8.36
C TRP A 19 -15.13 12.90 7.85
N ARG A 20 -14.95 13.89 8.74
CA ARG A 20 -14.32 15.15 8.34
C ARG A 20 -12.88 14.85 7.94
N ASP A 21 -12.59 15.08 6.67
CA ASP A 21 -11.21 15.07 6.20
C ASP A 21 -10.46 16.22 6.87
N THR A 22 -9.39 15.86 7.56
CA THR A 22 -8.49 16.79 8.26
C THR A 22 -7.16 16.93 7.53
N PHE A 23 -7.02 16.27 6.38
CA PHE A 23 -5.83 16.38 5.55
C PHE A 23 -5.72 17.78 4.96
N ASP A 24 -4.56 18.40 5.20
CA ASP A 24 -4.16 19.65 4.57
C ASP A 24 -3.09 19.32 3.51
N PRO A 25 -3.36 19.53 2.20
CA PRO A 25 -2.37 19.34 1.14
C PRO A 25 -1.06 20.10 1.36
N GLU A 26 -1.09 21.24 2.05
CA GLU A 26 0.13 22.01 2.35
C GLU A 26 1.04 21.29 3.35
N SER A 27 0.50 20.38 4.17
CA SER A 27 1.28 19.60 5.14
C SER A 27 2.33 18.68 4.50
N VAL A 28 2.18 18.34 3.22
CA VAL A 28 3.13 17.49 2.47
C VAL A 28 3.94 18.26 1.43
N ARG A 29 3.77 19.58 1.35
CA ARG A 29 4.56 20.42 0.44
C ARG A 29 6.04 20.38 0.85
N GLY A 30 6.91 20.07 -0.10
CA GLY A 30 8.36 19.97 0.13
C GLY A 30 8.81 18.69 0.83
N ALA A 31 7.87 17.85 1.29
CA ALA A 31 8.18 16.58 1.95
C ALA A 31 8.94 15.63 1.03
N ARG A 32 9.86 14.85 1.61
CA ARG A 32 10.74 13.90 0.92
C ARG A 32 10.13 12.50 0.97
N VAL A 33 9.71 11.99 -0.17
CA VAL A 33 8.91 10.77 -0.28
C VAL A 33 9.61 9.73 -1.14
N LEU A 34 9.77 8.51 -0.63
CA LEU A 34 10.19 7.33 -1.41
C LEU A 34 8.99 6.42 -1.65
N ILE A 35 8.64 6.17 -2.91
CA ILE A 35 7.51 5.32 -3.30
C ILE A 35 7.99 4.09 -4.07
N THR A 36 7.67 2.92 -3.54
CA THR A 36 7.99 1.64 -4.19
C THR A 36 6.83 1.11 -5.03
N GLY A 37 7.13 0.40 -6.12
CA GLY A 37 6.11 -0.15 -7.01
C GLY A 37 5.36 0.94 -7.78
N ALA A 38 6.03 2.05 -8.09
CA ALA A 38 5.41 3.27 -8.61
C ALA A 38 5.32 3.34 -10.15
N SER A 39 5.66 2.26 -10.86
CA SER A 39 5.58 2.22 -12.34
C SER A 39 4.17 2.04 -12.90
N SER A 40 3.17 1.77 -12.06
CA SER A 40 1.78 1.53 -12.46
C SER A 40 0.85 1.49 -11.25
N GLY A 41 -0.46 1.66 -11.47
CA GLY A 41 -1.49 1.38 -10.48
C GLY A 41 -1.43 2.32 -9.27
N ILE A 42 -1.64 1.78 -8.07
CA ILE A 42 -1.72 2.60 -6.84
C ILE A 42 -0.44 3.40 -6.61
N GLY A 43 0.73 2.78 -6.78
CA GLY A 43 2.03 3.46 -6.59
C GLY A 43 2.24 4.64 -7.52
N GLU A 44 1.81 4.52 -8.77
CA GLU A 44 1.83 5.60 -9.76
C GLU A 44 0.89 6.74 -9.34
N GLN A 45 -0.35 6.41 -8.95
CA GLN A 45 -1.32 7.44 -8.53
C GLN A 45 -0.85 8.14 -7.25
N MET A 46 -0.29 7.43 -6.28
CA MET A 46 0.32 8.06 -5.10
C MET A 46 1.41 9.06 -5.50
N ALA A 47 2.29 8.71 -6.45
CA ALA A 47 3.31 9.62 -6.96
C ALA A 47 2.71 10.87 -7.60
N TYR A 48 1.60 10.74 -8.33
CA TYR A 48 0.88 11.88 -8.90
C TYR A 48 0.23 12.77 -7.86
N HIS A 49 -0.32 12.22 -6.78
CA HIS A 49 -0.93 13.00 -5.70
C HIS A 49 0.13 13.76 -4.90
N TYR A 50 1.21 13.09 -4.48
CA TYR A 50 2.34 13.78 -3.86
C TYR A 50 2.93 14.88 -4.76
N ALA A 51 2.96 14.65 -6.08
CA ALA A 51 3.43 15.65 -7.03
C ALA A 51 2.51 16.89 -7.05
N LYS A 52 1.19 16.70 -7.11
CA LYS A 52 0.21 17.80 -7.07
C LYS A 52 0.34 18.63 -5.80
N PHE A 53 0.70 18.00 -4.69
CA PHE A 53 0.91 18.69 -3.42
C PHE A 53 2.31 19.31 -3.27
N GLY A 54 3.15 19.22 -4.31
CA GLY A 54 4.47 19.84 -4.33
C GLY A 54 5.49 19.12 -3.46
N ALA A 55 5.41 17.81 -3.33
CA ALA A 55 6.44 17.02 -2.64
C ALA A 55 7.72 16.85 -3.49
N GLN A 56 8.77 16.36 -2.85
CA GLN A 56 10.00 15.87 -3.47
C GLN A 56 9.99 14.34 -3.45
N ILE A 57 10.08 13.70 -4.62
CA ILE A 57 9.70 12.29 -4.76
C ILE A 57 10.82 11.48 -5.41
N VAL A 58 11.13 10.33 -4.84
CA VAL A 58 11.88 9.26 -5.51
C VAL A 58 10.95 8.07 -5.72
N ILE A 59 10.86 7.61 -6.96
CA ILE A 59 10.06 6.43 -7.31
C ILE A 59 10.94 5.25 -7.72
N THR A 60 10.52 4.03 -7.36
CA THR A 60 11.23 2.81 -7.76
C THR A 60 10.29 1.72 -8.28
N ALA A 61 10.78 0.99 -9.28
CA ALA A 61 10.22 -0.23 -9.84
C ALA A 61 11.24 -0.82 -10.83
N ARG A 62 10.91 -1.96 -11.44
CA ARG A 62 11.77 -2.64 -12.43
C ARG A 62 11.74 -1.97 -13.82
N ARG A 63 10.57 -1.46 -14.23
CA ARG A 63 10.34 -0.99 -15.61
C ARG A 63 10.79 0.46 -15.80
N VAL A 64 12.01 0.66 -16.29
CA VAL A 64 12.63 1.99 -16.48
C VAL A 64 11.78 2.93 -17.33
N ASN A 65 11.26 2.48 -18.48
CA ASN A 65 10.47 3.34 -19.37
C ASN A 65 9.17 3.82 -18.71
N ALA A 66 8.51 2.95 -17.93
CA ALA A 66 7.31 3.33 -17.19
C ALA A 66 7.65 4.35 -16.08
N LEU A 67 8.76 4.16 -15.35
CA LEU A 67 9.21 5.14 -14.36
C LEU A 67 9.49 6.50 -14.99
N LYS A 68 10.14 6.56 -16.16
CA LYS A 68 10.36 7.82 -16.89
C LYS A 68 9.05 8.54 -17.22
N THR A 69 8.02 7.81 -17.67
CA THR A 69 6.70 8.38 -17.91
C THR A 69 6.08 8.96 -16.64
N VAL A 70 6.16 8.24 -15.52
CA VAL A 70 5.63 8.71 -14.23
C VAL A 70 6.36 9.97 -13.77
N VAL A 71 7.70 10.01 -13.87
CA VAL A 71 8.51 11.21 -13.57
C VAL A 71 8.05 12.41 -14.38
N GLN A 72 7.97 12.28 -15.72
CA GLN A 72 7.52 13.37 -16.59
C GLN A 72 6.12 13.88 -16.25
N LYS A 73 5.24 12.99 -15.79
CA LYS A 73 3.89 13.37 -15.38
C LYS A 73 3.89 14.05 -14.00
N CYS A 74 4.69 13.58 -13.04
CA CYS A 74 4.88 14.23 -11.74
C CYS A 74 5.44 15.65 -11.89
N GLU A 75 6.43 15.88 -12.77
CA GLU A 75 6.97 17.21 -13.06
C GLU A 75 5.86 18.16 -13.53
N LYS A 76 5.03 17.72 -14.48
CA LYS A 76 3.88 18.49 -14.99
C LYS A 76 2.80 18.75 -13.94
N LEU A 77 2.69 17.91 -12.92
CA LEU A 77 1.72 18.04 -11.84
C LEU A 77 2.18 18.97 -10.72
N GLY A 78 3.45 19.40 -10.72
CA GLY A 78 3.97 20.37 -9.75
C GLY A 78 4.88 19.78 -8.67
N ALA A 79 5.44 18.58 -8.86
CA ALA A 79 6.46 18.05 -7.95
C ALA A 79 7.64 19.05 -7.85
N GLN A 80 8.10 19.35 -6.64
CA GLN A 80 9.26 20.23 -6.45
C GLN A 80 10.55 19.58 -6.96
N LYS A 81 10.64 18.26 -6.80
CA LYS A 81 11.72 17.42 -7.29
C LYS A 81 11.17 16.03 -7.54
N VAL A 82 11.50 15.41 -8.66
CA VAL A 82 11.14 14.01 -8.89
C VAL A 82 12.25 13.26 -9.61
N MET A 83 12.59 12.09 -9.08
CA MET A 83 13.64 11.22 -9.59
C MET A 83 13.16 9.78 -9.57
N TYR A 84 13.83 8.92 -10.34
CA TYR A 84 13.57 7.48 -10.29
C TYR A 84 14.86 6.70 -10.08
N VAL A 85 14.74 5.55 -9.44
CA VAL A 85 15.81 4.55 -9.33
C VAL A 85 15.24 3.18 -9.68
N PRO A 86 15.72 2.50 -10.73
CA PRO A 86 15.30 1.14 -11.03
C PRO A 86 15.71 0.21 -9.91
N GLY A 87 14.87 -0.76 -9.56
CA GLY A 87 15.18 -1.78 -8.56
C GLY A 87 14.24 -2.98 -8.62
N ASP A 88 14.78 -4.17 -8.37
CA ASP A 88 14.09 -5.43 -8.22
C ASP A 88 14.14 -5.88 -6.76
N MET A 89 12.99 -5.86 -6.09
CA MET A 89 12.88 -6.19 -4.67
C MET A 89 12.99 -7.70 -4.37
N SER A 90 13.19 -8.52 -5.41
CA SER A 90 13.60 -9.91 -5.24
C SER A 90 15.11 -10.06 -4.99
N ASP A 91 15.91 -9.07 -5.38
CA ASP A 91 17.34 -9.01 -5.05
C ASP A 91 17.52 -8.44 -3.63
N PRO A 92 18.12 -9.19 -2.70
CA PRO A 92 18.34 -8.72 -1.32
C PRO A 92 19.19 -7.44 -1.20
N ALA A 93 19.99 -7.08 -2.21
CA ALA A 93 20.83 -5.88 -2.20
C ALA A 93 20.08 -4.60 -2.62
N ASP A 94 19.02 -4.75 -3.42
CA ASP A 94 18.34 -3.61 -4.03
C ASP A 94 17.54 -2.74 -3.04
N PRO A 95 16.86 -3.29 -2.01
CA PRO A 95 16.17 -2.48 -1.01
C PRO A 95 17.06 -1.42 -0.35
N GLU A 96 18.27 -1.82 0.07
CA GLU A 96 19.23 -0.90 0.70
C GLU A 96 19.78 0.11 -0.31
N ARG A 97 20.16 -0.33 -1.52
CA ARG A 97 20.69 0.54 -2.58
C ARG A 97 19.68 1.61 -2.98
N VAL A 98 18.42 1.22 -3.17
CA VAL A 98 17.32 2.14 -3.51
C VAL A 98 17.07 3.13 -2.39
N PHE A 99 17.06 2.68 -1.15
CA PHE A 99 16.87 3.56 0.00
C PHE A 99 18.00 4.60 0.11
N LYS A 100 19.28 4.17 0.01
CA LYS A 100 20.44 5.08 0.03
C LYS A 100 20.35 6.13 -1.07
N TYR A 101 20.07 5.70 -2.30
CA TYR A 101 19.87 6.62 -3.42
C TYR A 101 18.80 7.67 -3.10
N ALA A 102 17.66 7.26 -2.53
CA ALA A 102 16.59 8.19 -2.22
C ALA A 102 17.00 9.22 -1.16
N VAL A 103 17.60 8.78 -0.06
CA VAL A 103 18.04 9.65 1.04
C VAL A 103 19.10 10.64 0.58
N GLU A 104 20.11 10.19 -0.16
CA GLU A 104 21.19 11.04 -0.66
C GLU A 104 20.65 12.12 -1.61
N ASN A 105 19.77 11.74 -2.54
CA ASN A 105 19.27 12.67 -3.54
C ASN A 105 18.16 13.60 -3.01
N LEU A 106 17.41 13.19 -1.98
CA LEU A 106 16.40 14.04 -1.33
C LEU A 106 16.97 14.85 -0.16
N GLY A 107 18.19 14.56 0.30
CA GLY A 107 18.76 15.18 1.51
C GLY A 107 18.06 14.73 2.79
N GLY A 108 17.60 13.47 2.84
CA GLY A 108 16.84 12.84 3.94
C GLY A 108 15.50 12.27 3.49
N LEU A 109 14.63 11.91 4.44
CA LEU A 109 13.34 11.27 4.14
C LEU A 109 12.29 11.61 5.20
N ASP A 110 11.05 11.84 4.75
CA ASP A 110 9.89 12.10 5.59
C ASP A 110 8.85 10.98 5.47
N PHE A 111 8.70 10.40 4.27
CA PHE A 111 7.73 9.34 4.01
C PHE A 111 8.35 8.17 3.23
N LEU A 112 8.24 6.96 3.79
CA LEU A 112 8.57 5.71 3.11
C LEU A 112 7.28 4.96 2.74
N VAL A 113 6.96 4.88 1.46
CA VAL A 113 5.77 4.20 0.94
C VAL A 113 6.13 2.83 0.37
N LEU A 114 5.81 1.79 1.14
CA LEU A 114 6.01 0.39 0.81
C LEU A 114 4.76 -0.18 0.14
N ASN A 115 4.76 -0.23 -1.19
CA ASN A 115 3.61 -0.55 -2.02
C ASN A 115 3.89 -1.65 -3.06
N HIS A 116 5.14 -1.90 -3.41
CA HIS A 116 5.48 -2.93 -4.39
C HIS A 116 4.96 -4.32 -4.01
N VAL A 117 4.61 -5.10 -5.04
CA VAL A 117 4.16 -6.48 -4.89
C VAL A 117 4.83 -7.31 -5.99
N GLY A 118 5.32 -8.49 -5.61
CA GLY A 118 5.90 -9.47 -6.53
C GLY A 118 4.88 -10.05 -7.48
N ASN A 119 5.34 -10.87 -8.43
CA ASN A 119 4.40 -11.54 -9.30
C ASN A 119 3.59 -12.57 -8.48
N MET A 120 2.26 -12.53 -8.61
CA MET A 120 1.35 -13.49 -7.98
C MET A 120 0.40 -14.05 -9.04
N ASN A 121 0.00 -15.29 -8.89
CA ASN A 121 -1.05 -15.88 -9.72
C ASN A 121 -2.35 -16.00 -8.90
N ILE A 122 -3.50 -16.02 -9.57
CA ILE A 122 -4.78 -16.37 -8.95
C ILE A 122 -5.12 -17.79 -9.39
N GLU A 123 -4.67 -18.75 -8.60
CA GLU A 123 -4.79 -20.19 -8.89
C GLU A 123 -4.77 -21.01 -7.60
N LEU A 124 -5.30 -22.24 -7.66
CA LEU A 124 -5.15 -23.16 -6.53
C LEU A 124 -3.67 -23.45 -6.30
N TRP A 125 -3.25 -23.43 -5.04
CA TRP A 125 -1.86 -23.69 -4.72
C TRP A 125 -1.47 -25.11 -5.14
N ASN A 126 -0.42 -25.20 -5.94
CA ASN A 126 0.07 -26.43 -6.56
C ASN A 126 1.22 -27.09 -5.76
N GLY A 127 1.56 -26.57 -4.59
CA GLY A 127 2.69 -27.04 -3.78
C GLY A 127 4.02 -26.33 -4.04
N ASP A 128 4.07 -25.32 -4.92
CA ASP A 128 5.29 -24.57 -5.20
C ASP A 128 5.70 -23.71 -3.99
N ALA A 129 6.65 -24.22 -3.20
CA ALA A 129 7.21 -23.55 -2.04
C ALA A 129 8.25 -22.48 -2.42
N ASP A 130 8.87 -22.59 -3.60
CA ASP A 130 9.88 -21.65 -4.06
C ASP A 130 9.22 -20.33 -4.48
N HIS A 131 8.04 -20.40 -5.11
CA HIS A 131 7.20 -19.23 -5.35
C HIS A 131 6.81 -18.53 -4.05
N VAL A 132 6.42 -19.29 -3.01
CA VAL A 132 6.12 -18.71 -1.69
C VAL A 132 7.34 -18.00 -1.11
N ARG A 133 8.52 -18.61 -1.18
CA ARG A 133 9.77 -18.00 -0.69
C ARG A 133 10.11 -16.71 -1.44
N SER A 134 10.05 -16.74 -2.78
CA SER A 134 10.31 -15.58 -3.61
C SER A 134 9.31 -14.45 -3.34
N LEU A 135 8.02 -14.77 -3.19
CA LEU A 135 7.00 -13.76 -2.90
C LEU A 135 7.17 -13.20 -1.48
N MET A 136 7.58 -14.01 -0.50
CA MET A 136 7.94 -13.54 0.84
C MET A 136 9.14 -12.59 0.82
N GLN A 137 10.15 -12.87 -0.01
CA GLN A 137 11.28 -11.94 -0.18
C GLN A 137 10.79 -10.57 -0.66
N VAL A 138 9.98 -10.56 -1.73
CA VAL A 138 9.53 -9.32 -2.38
C VAL A 138 8.47 -8.56 -1.58
N ASN A 139 7.51 -9.25 -0.97
CA ASN A 139 6.36 -8.59 -0.33
C ASN A 139 6.56 -8.33 1.16
N PHE A 140 7.55 -8.96 1.78
CA PHE A 140 7.74 -8.89 3.23
C PHE A 140 9.18 -8.57 3.62
N VAL A 141 10.16 -9.38 3.21
CA VAL A 141 11.55 -9.19 3.65
C VAL A 141 12.11 -7.85 3.16
N SER A 142 11.89 -7.50 1.89
CA SER A 142 12.29 -6.20 1.33
C SER A 142 11.66 -5.01 2.08
N PHE A 143 10.41 -5.14 2.54
CA PHE A 143 9.71 -4.12 3.32
C PHE A 143 10.40 -3.93 4.67
N VAL A 144 10.75 -5.03 5.34
CA VAL A 144 11.48 -5.02 6.61
C VAL A 144 12.88 -4.41 6.41
N GLN A 145 13.59 -4.77 5.34
CA GLN A 145 14.91 -4.22 5.02
C GLN A 145 14.86 -2.69 4.82
N MET A 146 13.89 -2.19 4.04
CA MET A 146 13.73 -0.76 3.85
C MET A 146 13.32 -0.03 5.13
N ALA A 147 12.40 -0.60 5.91
CA ALA A 147 11.99 -0.02 7.19
C ALA A 147 13.17 0.06 8.17
N ALA A 148 13.97 -1.01 8.27
CA ALA A 148 15.18 -1.04 9.08
C ALA A 148 16.17 0.06 8.69
N ALA A 149 16.41 0.24 7.39
CA ALA A 149 17.29 1.30 6.89
C ALA A 149 16.71 2.71 7.13
N ALA A 150 15.39 2.86 7.05
CA ALA A 150 14.70 4.14 7.21
C ALA A 150 14.62 4.65 8.64
N PHE A 151 14.64 3.77 9.64
CA PHE A 151 14.41 4.14 11.04
C PHE A 151 15.27 5.32 11.53
N PRO A 152 16.61 5.32 11.39
CA PRO A 152 17.42 6.44 11.88
C PRO A 152 17.10 7.77 11.19
N VAL A 153 16.77 7.72 9.91
CA VAL A 153 16.45 8.91 9.11
C VAL A 153 15.07 9.46 9.49
N LEU A 154 14.08 8.59 9.67
CA LEU A 154 12.72 8.97 10.02
C LEU A 154 12.61 9.45 11.47
N GLU A 155 13.40 8.93 12.40
CA GLU A 155 13.45 9.45 13.78
C GLU A 155 13.89 10.91 13.81
N THR A 156 14.83 11.29 12.92
CA THR A 156 15.31 12.66 12.81
C THR A 156 14.25 13.60 12.22
N SER A 157 13.44 13.12 11.26
CA SER A 157 12.43 13.93 10.62
C SER A 157 11.06 13.90 11.30
N GLY A 158 10.81 12.98 12.23
CA GLY A 158 9.45 12.67 12.71
C GLY A 158 8.59 12.07 11.60
N GLY A 159 9.22 11.33 10.69
CA GLY A 159 8.63 10.81 9.47
C GLY A 159 7.74 9.59 9.67
N SER A 160 7.25 9.03 8.56
CA SER A 160 6.27 7.94 8.58
C SER A 160 6.57 6.83 7.59
N ILE A 161 6.26 5.59 7.98
CA ILE A 161 6.27 4.40 7.12
C ILE A 161 4.83 4.06 6.76
N ILE A 162 4.52 4.04 5.46
CA ILE A 162 3.22 3.67 4.92
C ILE A 162 3.35 2.30 4.26
N VAL A 163 2.53 1.36 4.70
CA VAL A 163 2.57 -0.05 4.27
C VAL A 163 1.26 -0.40 3.58
N VAL A 164 1.32 -0.68 2.28
CA VAL A 164 0.12 -1.07 1.51
C VAL A 164 -0.14 -2.56 1.64
N SER A 165 -1.20 -2.89 2.37
CA SER A 165 -1.71 -4.23 2.62
C SER A 165 -3.00 -4.49 1.82
N SER A 166 -3.76 -5.50 2.21
CA SER A 166 -4.97 -5.95 1.54
C SER A 166 -5.94 -6.60 2.52
N LEU A 167 -7.22 -6.71 2.15
CA LEU A 167 -8.18 -7.59 2.83
C LEU A 167 -7.65 -9.02 2.94
N ALA A 168 -6.86 -9.49 1.97
CA ALA A 168 -6.17 -10.79 2.03
C ALA A 168 -5.10 -10.87 3.14
N GLY A 169 -4.75 -9.77 3.80
CA GLY A 169 -3.91 -9.75 5.01
C GLY A 169 -4.70 -9.85 6.31
N LYS A 170 -6.04 -9.88 6.24
CA LYS A 170 -6.95 -10.02 7.39
C LYS A 170 -7.83 -11.25 7.29
N LEU A 171 -8.14 -11.68 6.07
CA LEU A 171 -8.98 -12.84 5.79
C LEU A 171 -8.25 -13.80 4.86
N ALA A 172 -8.30 -15.09 5.17
CA ALA A 172 -7.78 -16.11 4.29
C ALA A 172 -8.73 -16.27 3.09
N SER A 173 -8.21 -16.10 1.88
CA SER A 173 -8.97 -16.30 0.64
C SER A 173 -8.33 -17.40 -0.22
N PRO A 174 -9.14 -18.25 -0.88
CA PRO A 174 -8.62 -19.23 -1.82
C PRO A 174 -7.95 -18.56 -3.03
N PHE A 175 -7.20 -19.34 -3.79
CA PHE A 175 -6.51 -18.94 -5.02
C PHE A 175 -5.33 -17.98 -4.87
N VAL A 176 -5.11 -17.44 -3.67
CA VAL A 176 -4.06 -16.45 -3.42
C VAL A 176 -3.26 -16.78 -2.15
N ALA A 177 -3.14 -18.06 -1.79
CA ALA A 177 -2.51 -18.48 -0.54
C ALA A 177 -1.08 -17.93 -0.32
N PRO A 178 -0.16 -17.94 -1.31
CA PRO A 178 1.15 -17.31 -1.17
C PRO A 178 1.07 -15.79 -0.95
N TYR A 179 0.14 -15.11 -1.61
CA TYR A 179 -0.03 -13.66 -1.44
C TYR A 179 -0.62 -13.32 -0.06
N THR A 180 -1.68 -14.05 0.34
CA THR A 180 -2.31 -13.97 1.66
C THR A 180 -1.27 -14.11 2.76
N SER A 181 -0.41 -15.13 2.71
CA SER A 181 0.62 -15.33 3.75
C SER A 181 1.54 -14.11 3.88
N THR A 182 1.96 -13.50 2.76
CA THR A 182 2.81 -12.30 2.78
C THR A 182 2.12 -11.10 3.42
N LYS A 183 0.82 -10.89 3.15
CA LYS A 183 0.06 -9.76 3.71
C LYS A 183 -0.31 -9.97 5.18
N PHE A 184 -0.51 -11.21 5.62
CA PHE A 184 -0.62 -11.54 7.04
C PHE A 184 0.70 -11.28 7.79
N ALA A 185 1.84 -11.73 7.24
CA ALA A 185 3.16 -11.50 7.82
C ALA A 185 3.46 -10.00 7.95
N MET A 186 3.17 -9.23 6.89
CA MET A 186 3.26 -7.77 6.88
C MET A 186 2.42 -7.13 7.99
N ASN A 187 1.14 -7.50 8.10
CA ASN A 187 0.25 -6.94 9.13
C ASN A 187 0.71 -7.29 10.55
N GLY A 188 1.21 -8.51 10.76
CA GLY A 188 1.75 -8.94 12.05
C GLY A 188 3.00 -8.14 12.45
N PHE A 189 3.98 -8.05 11.55
CA PHE A 189 5.24 -7.36 11.80
C PHE A 189 5.04 -5.86 12.01
N PHE A 190 4.42 -5.17 11.06
CA PHE A 190 4.27 -3.71 11.15
C PHE A 190 3.27 -3.29 12.23
N GLY A 191 2.30 -4.16 12.57
CA GLY A 191 1.40 -3.94 13.68
C GLY A 191 2.11 -4.04 15.03
N ALA A 192 2.99 -5.03 15.20
CA ALA A 192 3.84 -5.13 16.38
C ALA A 192 4.79 -3.91 16.48
N LEU A 193 5.43 -3.56 15.36
CA LEU A 193 6.34 -2.42 15.28
C LEU A 193 5.67 -1.10 15.67
N GLN A 194 4.45 -0.85 15.22
CA GLN A 194 3.68 0.33 15.60
C GLN A 194 3.51 0.43 17.14
N ASN A 195 3.19 -0.69 17.80
CA ASN A 195 3.05 -0.74 19.25
C ASN A 195 4.39 -0.51 19.96
N GLU A 196 5.47 -1.11 19.46
CA GLU A 196 6.82 -0.92 20.01
C GLU A 196 7.28 0.54 19.91
N LEU A 197 7.01 1.21 18.79
CA LEU A 197 7.34 2.63 18.60
C LEU A 197 6.54 3.52 19.56
N ALA A 198 5.27 3.20 19.81
CA ALA A 198 4.46 3.90 20.80
C ALA A 198 5.03 3.73 22.23
N ILE A 199 5.45 2.52 22.60
CA ILE A 199 6.09 2.25 23.90
C ILE A 199 7.40 3.05 24.04
N LYS A 200 8.19 3.11 22.98
CA LYS A 200 9.45 3.88 22.92
C LYS A 200 9.24 5.39 22.87
N LYS A 201 8.00 5.86 22.66
CA LYS A 201 7.68 7.27 22.35
C LYS A 201 8.51 7.80 21.18
N SER A 202 8.66 6.96 20.16
CA SER A 202 9.33 7.30 18.91
C SER A 202 8.58 8.41 18.18
N ASN A 203 9.32 9.24 17.43
CA ASN A 203 8.71 10.24 16.55
C ASN A 203 8.27 9.63 15.21
N VAL A 204 8.58 8.36 14.95
CA VAL A 204 8.23 7.67 13.71
C VAL A 204 6.83 7.08 13.81
N SER A 205 6.00 7.34 12.80
CA SER A 205 4.69 6.70 12.68
C SER A 205 4.71 5.55 11.67
N VAL A 206 3.85 4.56 11.89
CA VAL A 206 3.64 3.44 10.95
C VAL A 206 2.15 3.37 10.64
N SER A 207 1.79 3.31 9.36
CA SER A 207 0.41 3.18 8.90
C SER A 207 0.25 2.01 7.95
N ILE A 208 -0.71 1.13 8.24
CA ILE A 208 -1.01 -0.07 7.43
C ILE A 208 -2.33 0.16 6.70
N LEU A 209 -2.27 0.22 5.37
CA LEU A 209 -3.42 0.48 4.52
C LEU A 209 -4.05 -0.83 4.07
N ILE A 210 -5.25 -1.15 4.53
CA ILE A 210 -5.95 -2.40 4.18
C ILE A 210 -6.87 -2.12 2.99
N LEU A 211 -6.46 -2.55 1.81
CA LEU A 211 -7.19 -2.29 0.57
C LEU A 211 -8.12 -3.44 0.17
N GLY A 212 -9.32 -3.07 -0.31
CA GLY A 212 -10.20 -3.96 -1.06
C GLY A 212 -9.73 -4.17 -2.50
N LEU A 213 -10.62 -4.64 -3.37
CA LEU A 213 -10.33 -4.72 -4.80
C LEU A 213 -10.29 -3.31 -5.38
N ILE A 214 -9.14 -2.93 -5.95
CA ILE A 214 -8.93 -1.65 -6.63
C ILE A 214 -8.78 -1.91 -8.13
N ASP A 215 -9.45 -1.10 -8.94
CA ASP A 215 -9.42 -1.17 -10.41
C ASP A 215 -8.05 -0.73 -10.97
N THR A 216 -7.08 -1.63 -10.83
CA THR A 216 -5.77 -1.52 -11.48
C THR A 216 -5.68 -2.54 -12.59
N GLU A 217 -5.00 -2.20 -13.67
CA GLU A 217 -4.83 -3.09 -14.82
C GLU A 217 -4.29 -4.48 -14.42
N ALA A 218 -3.33 -4.50 -13.49
CA ALA A 218 -2.76 -5.75 -12.96
C ALA A 218 -3.80 -6.62 -12.22
N ALA A 219 -4.67 -6.01 -11.40
CA ALA A 219 -5.72 -6.73 -10.70
C ALA A 219 -6.79 -7.23 -11.69
N MET A 220 -7.24 -6.36 -12.59
CA MET A 220 -8.29 -6.69 -13.55
C MET A 220 -7.87 -7.77 -14.55
N ASN A 221 -6.63 -7.74 -15.03
CA ASN A 221 -6.13 -8.77 -15.95
C ASN A 221 -6.04 -10.15 -15.29
N LYS A 222 -5.68 -10.21 -13.99
CA LYS A 222 -5.61 -11.49 -13.25
C LYS A 222 -6.99 -12.04 -12.91
N ILE A 223 -7.96 -11.17 -12.63
CA ILE A 223 -9.33 -11.56 -12.32
C ILE A 223 -10.09 -12.04 -13.56
N LYS A 224 -9.87 -11.41 -14.73
CA LYS A 224 -10.48 -11.83 -16.01
C LYS A 224 -10.20 -13.31 -16.31
N LEU A 225 -9.00 -13.80 -16.01
CA LEU A 225 -8.61 -15.20 -16.26
C LEU A 225 -9.43 -16.20 -15.43
N VAL A 226 -9.80 -15.85 -14.20
CA VAL A 226 -10.61 -16.72 -13.33
C VAL A 226 -12.07 -16.76 -13.80
N PHE A 227 -12.60 -15.62 -14.24
CA PHE A 227 -14.00 -15.54 -14.71
C PHE A 227 -14.20 -16.13 -16.12
N CYS A 228 -13.16 -16.25 -16.95
CA CYS A 228 -13.27 -16.78 -18.30
C CYS A 228 -13.23 -18.32 -18.40
N PHE A 229 -12.66 -19.03 -17.41
CA PHE A 229 -12.31 -20.45 -17.61
C PHE A 229 -13.23 -21.48 -16.98
N ASN A 230 -14.22 -21.13 -16.15
CA ASN A 230 -15.00 -22.18 -15.49
C ASN A 230 -16.37 -21.73 -14.95
N THR A 231 -17.45 -22.02 -15.68
CA THR A 231 -18.85 -21.75 -15.26
C THR A 231 -19.24 -22.48 -13.98
N SER A 232 -18.62 -23.62 -13.68
CA SER A 232 -18.81 -24.37 -12.41
C SER A 232 -18.11 -23.70 -11.22
N LEU A 233 -16.96 -23.05 -11.46
CA LEU A 233 -16.22 -22.32 -10.43
C LEU A 233 -16.87 -20.96 -10.13
N GLN A 234 -17.47 -20.31 -11.13
CA GLN A 234 -18.26 -19.08 -10.94
C GLN A 234 -19.36 -19.26 -9.89
N THR A 235 -20.14 -20.33 -9.97
CA THR A 235 -21.22 -20.59 -9.01
C THR A 235 -20.67 -20.82 -7.60
N LYS A 236 -19.59 -21.60 -7.46
CA LYS A 236 -18.97 -21.88 -6.15
C LYS A 236 -18.27 -20.65 -5.55
N ILE A 237 -17.62 -19.83 -6.36
CA ILE A 237 -17.01 -18.55 -5.95
C ILE A 237 -18.09 -17.58 -5.49
N MET A 238 -19.19 -17.45 -6.24
CA MET A 238 -20.34 -16.61 -5.86
C MET A 238 -20.96 -17.08 -4.54
N THR A 239 -21.12 -18.39 -4.35
CA THR A 239 -21.60 -18.96 -3.07
C THR A 239 -20.62 -18.72 -1.93
N LEU A 240 -19.30 -18.77 -2.16
CA LEU A 240 -18.29 -18.47 -1.15
C LEU A 240 -18.32 -16.98 -0.76
N PHE A 241 -18.43 -16.07 -1.73
CA PHE A 241 -18.60 -14.63 -1.47
C PHE A 241 -19.90 -14.31 -0.69
N CYS A 242 -20.99 -15.03 -0.98
CA CYS A 242 -22.24 -14.95 -0.21
C CYS A 242 -22.13 -15.57 1.19
N MET A 243 -21.45 -16.70 1.36
CA MET A 243 -21.31 -17.38 2.67
C MET A 243 -20.43 -16.61 3.66
N PHE A 244 -19.43 -15.85 3.17
CA PHE A 244 -18.56 -15.03 4.01
C PHE A 244 -19.09 -13.59 4.24
N GLY A 245 -20.31 -13.26 3.82
CA GLY A 245 -20.90 -11.92 4.04
C GLY A 245 -20.12 -10.79 3.36
N ILE A 246 -19.43 -11.08 2.25
CA ILE A 246 -18.45 -10.17 1.63
C ILE A 246 -19.13 -9.02 0.86
N SER A 247 -20.44 -9.07 0.64
CA SER A 247 -21.19 -7.99 -0.03
C SER A 247 -21.21 -6.68 0.77
N GLU A 248 -21.24 -6.74 2.10
CA GLU A 248 -21.25 -5.53 2.95
C GLU A 248 -19.84 -5.09 3.38
N MET A 249 -18.88 -6.02 3.48
CA MET A 249 -17.54 -5.73 3.98
C MET A 249 -16.62 -5.04 2.95
N LEU A 250 -16.91 -5.17 1.65
CA LEU A 250 -16.20 -4.41 0.59
C LEU A 250 -16.43 -2.90 0.66
N CYS A 251 -17.58 -2.46 1.19
CA CYS A 251 -17.97 -1.06 1.19
C CYS A 251 -17.38 -0.27 2.37
N ILE A 252 -17.16 -0.94 3.52
CA ILE A 252 -16.81 -0.26 4.78
C ILE A 252 -15.33 0.09 4.89
N TYR A 253 -14.42 -0.63 4.21
CA TYR A 253 -12.98 -0.35 4.28
C TYR A 253 -12.43 0.51 3.13
N SER A 254 -13.20 0.71 2.06
CA SER A 254 -12.80 1.57 0.94
C SER A 254 -12.84 3.06 1.30
N ALA A 255 -13.71 3.44 2.23
CA ALA A 255 -13.98 4.85 2.55
C ALA A 255 -12.87 5.57 3.31
N LYS A 256 -11.96 4.88 4.01
CA LYS A 256 -10.86 5.54 4.77
C LYS A 256 -9.53 5.60 4.03
N VAL A 257 -9.33 4.77 3.01
CA VAL A 257 -8.08 4.79 2.23
C VAL A 257 -8.15 5.87 1.15
N ILE A 258 -9.36 6.15 0.63
CA ILE A 258 -9.57 7.20 -0.37
C ILE A 258 -9.45 8.61 0.25
N THR A 259 -9.50 8.75 1.58
CA THR A 259 -9.33 10.05 2.26
C THR A 259 -7.87 10.35 2.64
N ILE A 260 -6.93 9.44 2.39
CA ILE A 260 -5.49 9.66 2.62
C ILE A 260 -4.73 9.78 1.27
N PHE A 261 -5.45 9.76 0.13
CA PHE A 261 -4.89 10.02 -1.20
C PHE A 261 -5.78 10.94 -2.05
#